data_AF-A0A7Y0X607-F1
#
_entry.id   AF-A0A7Y0X607-F1
#
_cell.length_a   1.000
_cell.length_b   1.000
_cell.length_c   1.000
_cell.angle_alpha   90.00
_cell.angle_beta   90.00
_cell.angle_gamma   90.00
#
_symmetry.space_group_name_H-M   'P 1'
#
loop_
_entity.id
_entity.type
_entity.pdbx_description
1 polymer ?
#
loop_
_entity_poly.entity_id
_entity_poly.type
_entity_poly.pdbx_seq_one_letter_code
_entity_poly.pdbx_strand_id
1 'polypeptide(L)' 'MALTKPSLKQKLETELKAQGFVLEGEFAMAGKFAEAIANAVVDEITRNAQVEVTSGSSAGLYKVT' A
#
# COMPACT_ATOMS: atom_id res chain seq x y z
N MET A 1 -7.37 9.69 -3.20
CA MET A 1 -6.52 9.75 -1.99
C MET A 1 -5.34 8.84 -2.23
N ALA A 2 -4.11 9.33 -2.11
CA ALA A 2 -2.91 8.53 -2.33
C ALA A 2 -2.89 7.35 -1.35
N LEU A 3 -2.61 6.15 -1.85
CA LEU A 3 -2.39 4.97 -1.02
C LEU A 3 -1.10 5.21 -0.23
N THR A 4 -1.20 5.57 1.05
CA THR A 4 -0.02 5.80 1.88
C THR A 4 0.29 4.58 2.73
N LYS A 5 1.58 4.32 2.98
CA LYS A 5 2.08 3.22 3.83
C LYS A 5 1.29 3.07 5.15
N PRO A 6 1.06 4.13 5.96
CA PRO A 6 0.28 4.00 7.19
C PRO A 6 -1.19 3.64 6.96
N SER A 7 -1.84 4.23 5.95
CA SER A 7 -3.25 3.92 5.64
C SER A 7 -3.45 2.45 5.20
N LEU A 8 -2.47 1.91 4.47
CA LEU A 8 -2.52 0.53 3.98
C LEU A 8 -2.21 -0.47 5.10
N LYS A 9 -1.26 -0.16 5.97
CA LYS A 9 -0.97 -0.95 7.19
C LYS A 9 -2.22 -1.06 8.05
N GLN A 10 -2.90 0.05 8.33
CA GLN A 10 -4.08 0.05 9.19
C GLN A 10 -5.25 -0.75 8.58
N LYS A 11 -5.42 -0.71 7.25
CA LYS A 11 -6.36 -1.59 6.54
C LYS A 11 -6.00 -3.06 6.67
N LEU A 12 -4.72 -3.41 6.44
CA LEU A 12 -4.24 -4.79 6.57
C LEU A 12 -4.43 -5.31 8.00
N GLU A 13 -4.14 -4.50 9.01
CA GLU A 13 -4.39 -4.87 10.41
C GLU A 13 -5.89 -5.11 10.68
N THR A 14 -6.77 -4.30 10.11
CA THR A 14 -8.23 -4.47 10.25
C THR A 14 -8.70 -5.77 9.60
N GLU A 15 -8.25 -6.07 8.37
CA GLU A 15 -8.59 -7.29 7.64
C GLU A 15 -8.01 -8.54 8.31
N LEU A 16 -6.77 -8.48 8.79
CA LEU A 16 -6.14 -9.57 9.52
C LEU A 16 -6.90 -9.87 10.82
N LYS A 17 -7.30 -8.85 11.59
CA LYS A 17 -8.18 -9.03 12.77
C LYS A 17 -9.52 -9.66 12.37
N ALA A 18 -10.12 -9.24 11.26
CA ALA A 18 -11.38 -9.80 10.77
C ALA A 18 -11.26 -11.28 10.35
N GLN A 19 -10.10 -11.70 9.86
CA GLN A 19 -9.81 -13.11 9.55
C GLN A 19 -9.36 -13.94 10.76
N GLY A 20 -9.37 -13.36 11.96
CA GLY A 20 -9.02 -14.05 13.21
C GLY A 20 -7.54 -14.07 13.55
N PHE A 21 -6.71 -13.27 12.88
CA PHE A 21 -5.31 -13.10 13.28
C PHE A 21 -5.22 -12.27 14.56
N VAL A 22 -4.45 -12.77 15.51
CA VAL A 22 -4.07 -12.02 16.71
C VAL A 22 -2.89 -11.13 16.36
N LEU A 23 -3.13 -9.81 16.32
CA LEU A 23 -2.09 -8.81 16.03
C LEU A 23 -1.27 -8.40 17.25
N GLU A 24 -1.73 -8.77 18.44
CA GLU A 24 -1.19 -8.31 19.71
C GLU A 24 -0.63 -9.50 20.50
N GLY A 25 0.64 -9.42 20.92
CA GLY A 25 1.33 -10.48 21.67
C GLY A 25 2.83 -10.48 21.40
N GLU A 26 3.63 -10.95 22.35
CA GLU A 26 5.10 -10.93 22.28
C GLU A 26 5.66 -11.69 21.06
N PHE A 27 4.90 -12.65 20.53
CA PHE A 27 5.20 -13.43 19.33
C PHE A 27 4.29 -13.11 18.13
N ALA A 28 3.41 -12.11 18.24
CA ALA A 28 2.50 -11.75 17.16
C ALA A 28 3.27 -11.05 16.03
N MET A 29 3.85 -11.84 15.12
CA MET A 29 4.52 -11.34 13.91
C MET A 29 3.54 -10.75 12.89
N ALA A 30 2.23 -10.87 13.10
CA ALA A 30 1.22 -10.38 12.19
C ALA A 30 1.27 -8.84 12.01
N GLY A 31 1.66 -8.07 13.03
CA GLY A 31 1.87 -6.63 12.90
C GLY A 31 3.09 -6.28 12.02
N LYS A 32 4.21 -6.99 12.20
CA LYS A 32 5.41 -6.84 11.34
C LYS A 32 5.15 -7.31 9.91
N PHE A 33 4.34 -8.36 9.75
CA PHE A 33 3.90 -8.86 8.44
C PHE A 33 3.01 -7.86 7.72
N ALA A 34 2.00 -7.29 8.40
CA ALA A 34 1.15 -6.23 7.86
C ALA A 34 1.97 -5.02 7.42
N GLU A 35 2.97 -4.63 8.21
CA GLU A 35 3.87 -3.52 7.87
C GLU A 35 4.75 -3.82 6.65
N ALA A 36 5.33 -5.02 6.57
CA ALA A 36 6.13 -5.43 5.41
C ALA A 36 5.30 -5.45 4.11
N ILE A 37 4.08 -6.00 4.17
CA ILE A 37 3.15 -6.02 3.03
C ILE A 37 2.76 -4.58 2.66
N ALA A 38 2.40 -3.73 3.63
CA ALA A 38 2.01 -2.35 3.37
C ALA A 38 3.11 -1.57 2.64
N ASN A 39 4.36 -1.73 3.09
CA ASN A 39 5.51 -1.08 2.48
C ASN A 39 5.77 -1.59 1.06
N ALA A 40 5.81 -2.91 0.87
CA ALA A 40 6.06 -3.52 -0.44
C ALA A 40 4.97 -3.15 -1.47
N VAL A 41 3.70 -3.14 -1.07
CA VAL A 41 2.58 -2.81 -1.97
C VAL A 41 2.63 -1.33 -2.36
N VAL A 42 2.86 -0.43 -1.41
CA VAL A 42 2.96 1.01 -1.73
C VAL A 42 4.18 1.28 -2.61
N ASP A 43 5.32 0.64 -2.33
CA ASP A 43 6.52 0.82 -3.13
C ASP A 43 6.34 0.27 -4.55
N GLU A 44 5.72 -0.89 -4.72
CA GLU A 44 5.46 -1.48 -6.05
C GLU A 44 4.43 -0.66 -6.84
N ILE A 45 3.35 -0.20 -6.20
CA ILE A 45 2.37 0.67 -6.85
C ILE A 45 3.02 2.00 -7.24
N THR A 46 3.79 2.64 -6.36
CA THR A 46 4.45 3.91 -6.66
C THR A 46 5.46 3.75 -7.80
N ARG A 47 6.25 2.68 -7.77
CA ARG A 47 7.25 2.37 -8.79
C ARG A 47 6.63 2.12 -10.18
N ASN A 48 5.46 1.49 -10.23
CA ASN A 48 4.77 1.15 -11.46
C ASN A 48 3.68 2.17 -11.86
N ALA A 49 3.38 3.14 -11.00
CA ALA A 49 2.34 4.13 -11.25
C ALA A 49 2.70 4.97 -12.48
N GLN A 50 1.77 4.97 -13.44
CA GLN A 50 1.84 5.77 -14.64
C GLN A 50 0.54 6.56 -14.77
N VAL A 51 0.67 7.82 -15.16
CA VAL A 51 -0.44 8.72 -15.45
C VAL A 51 -0.51 8.88 -16.95
N GLU A 52 -1.66 8.53 -17.52
CA GLU A 52 -1.98 8.82 -18.91
C GLU A 52 -2.61 10.20 -19.01
N VAL A 53 -1.94 11.11 -19.71
CA VAL A 53 -2.51 12.41 -20.09
C VAL A 53 -3.08 12.28 -21.49
N THR A 54 -4.41 12.24 -21.58
CA THR A 54 -5.13 11.91 -22.81
C THR A 54 -5.32 13.08 -23.77
N SER A 55 -5.01 14.32 -23.38
CA SER A 55 -5.17 15.50 -24.25
C SER A 55 -4.28 16.68 -23.86
N GLY A 56 -4.10 17.62 -24.79
CA GLY A 56 -3.28 18.83 -24.61
C GLY A 56 -1.83 18.67 -25.06
N SER A 57 -1.05 19.74 -24.96
CA SER A 57 0.38 19.77 -25.37
C SER A 57 1.28 18.87 -24.52
N SER A 58 0.77 18.37 -23.40
CA SER A 58 1.43 17.42 -22.50
C SER A 58 0.78 16.04 -22.57
N ALA A 59 0.18 15.66 -23.70
CA ALA A 59 -0.34 14.32 -23.88
C ALA A 59 0.79 13.29 -23.88
N GLY A 60 0.61 12.19 -23.14
CA GLY A 60 1.64 11.16 -22.97
C GLY A 60 1.49 10.34 -21.69
N LEU A 61 2.35 9.33 -21.54
CA LEU A 61 2.46 8.51 -20.33
C LEU A 61 3.58 9.05 -19.45
N TYR A 62 3.25 9.38 -18.20
CA TYR A 62 4.18 9.94 -17.23
C TYR A 62 4.32 9.00 -16.06
N LYS A 63 5.56 8.69 -15.69
CA LYS A 63 5.84 7.93 -14.47
C LYS A 63 5.61 8.82 -13.25
N VAL A 64 4.92 8.31 -12.24
CA VAL A 64 4.80 8.99 -10.94
C VAL A 64 6.13 8.81 -10.21
N THR A 65 6.73 9.92 -9.76
CA THR A 65 7.99 9.96 -8.98
C THR A 65 7.76 10.55 -7.61
#